data_AF-A0A538ME31-F1
#
_entry.id   AF-A0A538ME31-F1
#
_cell.length_a   1.000
_cell.length_b   1.000
_cell.length_c   1.000
_cell.angle_alpha   90.00
_cell.angle_beta   90.00
_cell.angle_gamma   90.00
#
_symmetry.space_group_name_H-M   'P 1'
#
loop_
_entity.id
_entity.type
_entity.pdbx_description
1 polymer ?
#
loop_
_entity_poly.entity_id
_entity_poly.type
_entity_poly.pdbx_seq_one_letter_code
_entity_poly.pdbx_strand_id
1 'polypeptide(L)'
;MTAIDYFTRTDTVRIATERRDGGEVVTPIWAVVVDGVPYIRSAYGPEAKWYRRVQRTGDATFVDGPDRYPVTIENVDDEETNAEVDEA
;
A
#
# COMPACT_ATOMS: atom_id res chain seq x y z
N MET A 1 -4.17 -16.62 8.16
CA MET A 1 -4.76 -15.53 7.36
C MET A 1 -3.75 -15.21 6.28
N THR A 2 -4.15 -15.30 5.02
CA THR A 2 -3.27 -14.96 3.90
C THR A 2 -3.19 -13.44 3.78
N ALA A 3 -2.18 -12.91 3.08
CA ALA A 3 -2.09 -11.48 2.82
C ALA A 3 -3.34 -10.96 2.09
N ILE A 4 -3.91 -11.74 1.15
CA ILE A 4 -5.12 -11.37 0.40
C ILE A 4 -6.35 -11.25 1.31
N ASP A 5 -6.52 -12.12 2.30
CA ASP A 5 -7.64 -12.04 3.27
C ASP A 5 -7.65 -10.72 4.06
N TYR A 6 -6.52 -10.03 4.17
CA TYR A 6 -6.47 -8.71 4.79
C TYR A 6 -7.11 -7.65 3.90
N PHE A 7 -6.81 -7.65 2.60
CA PHE A 7 -7.33 -6.67 1.63
C PHE A 7 -8.81 -6.89 1.31
N THR A 8 -9.30 -8.13 1.32
CA THR A 8 -10.72 -8.40 1.01
C THR A 8 -11.68 -8.05 2.15
N ARG A 9 -11.17 -7.76 3.35
CA ARG A 9 -11.98 -7.39 4.52
C ARG A 9 -12.16 -5.88 4.69
N THR A 10 -11.38 -5.06 3.99
CA THR A 10 -11.44 -3.60 4.13
C THR A 10 -10.86 -2.87 2.92
N ASP A 11 -11.52 -1.79 2.52
CA ASP A 11 -11.04 -0.88 1.47
C ASP A 11 -9.95 0.07 1.97
N THR A 12 -9.64 0.05 3.28
CA THR A 12 -8.62 0.91 3.88
C THR A 12 -7.64 0.09 4.72
N VAL A 13 -6.42 0.01 4.23
CA VAL A 13 -5.30 -0.65 4.89
C VAL A 13 -4.39 0.37 5.56
N ARG A 14 -3.54 -0.08 6.48
CA ARG A 14 -2.55 0.78 7.15
C ARG A 14 -1.16 0.32 6.77
N ILE A 15 -0.34 1.25 6.28
CA ILE A 15 1.08 0.98 6.02
C ILE A 15 1.97 1.77 6.98
N ALA A 16 2.96 1.10 7.56
CA ALA A 16 4.09 1.72 8.20
C ALA A 16 5.19 1.97 7.16
N THR A 17 5.76 3.19 7.18
CA THR A 17 6.92 3.57 6.35
C THR A 17 8.00 4.18 7.23
N GLU A 18 9.26 3.86 6.94
CA GLU A 18 10.40 4.37 7.70
C GLU A 18 10.63 5.86 7.44
N ARG A 19 10.91 6.62 8.51
CA ARG A 19 11.38 8.00 8.47
C ARG A 19 12.90 8.01 8.50
N ARG A 20 13.49 9.12 8.05
CA ARG A 20 14.95 9.32 8.06
C ARG A 20 15.57 9.30 9.45
N ASP A 21 14.78 9.52 10.51
CA ASP A 21 15.22 9.48 11.91
C ASP A 21 15.12 8.05 12.51
N GLY A 22 14.80 7.03 11.70
CA GLY A 22 14.61 5.64 12.14
C GLY A 22 13.25 5.36 12.78
N GLY A 23 12.40 6.38 12.94
CA GLY A 23 11.01 6.18 13.37
C GLY A 23 10.10 5.72 12.24
N GLU A 24 8.88 5.29 12.55
CA GLU A 24 7.89 4.89 11.54
C GLU A 24 6.68 5.84 11.50
N VAL A 25 6.00 5.90 10.36
CA VAL A 25 4.66 6.51 10.25
C VAL A 25 3.68 5.51 9.71
N VAL A 26 2.62 5.28 10.48
CA VAL A 26 1.45 4.55 10.03
C VAL A 26 0.51 5.49 9.28
N THR A 27 0.19 5.15 8.04
CA THR A 27 -0.70 5.92 7.17
C THR A 27 -1.83 5.02 6.69
N PRO A 28 -3.11 5.41 6.87
CA PRO A 28 -4.22 4.73 6.21
C PRO A 28 -4.21 5.06 4.73
N ILE A 29 -4.35 4.04 3.87
CA ILE A 29 -4.40 4.16 2.42
C ILE A 29 -5.50 3.28 1.86
N TRP A 30 -6.00 3.66 0.70
CA TRP A 30 -7.02 2.88 0.00
C TRP A 30 -6.37 1.66 -0.64
N ALA A 31 -7.04 0.53 -0.54
CA ALA A 31 -6.65 -0.70 -1.22
C ALA A 31 -7.84 -1.27 -1.99
N VAL A 32 -7.52 -1.93 -3.10
CA VAL A 32 -8.49 -2.63 -3.96
C VAL A 32 -7.93 -3.98 -4.33
N VAL A 33 -8.80 -4.94 -4.65
CA VAL A 33 -8.40 -6.26 -5.14
C VAL A 33 -8.99 -6.43 -6.54
N VAL A 34 -8.11 -6.53 -7.54
CA VAL A 34 -8.48 -6.77 -8.94
C VAL A 34 -7.92 -8.15 -9.32
N ASP A 35 -8.77 -9.04 -9.83
CA ASP A 35 -8.42 -10.42 -10.20
C ASP A 35 -7.61 -11.21 -9.14
N GLY A 36 -7.92 -10.97 -7.87
CA GLY A 36 -7.25 -11.62 -6.73
C GLY A 36 -5.88 -11.04 -6.36
N VAL A 37 -5.46 -9.96 -7.02
CA VAL A 37 -4.22 -9.24 -6.73
C VAL A 37 -4.56 -7.95 -5.97
N PRO A 38 -3.95 -7.72 -4.79
CA PRO A 38 -4.16 -6.50 -4.02
C PRO A 38 -3.31 -5.34 -4.55
N TYR A 39 -3.95 -4.19 -4.73
CA TYR A 39 -3.32 -2.93 -5.12
C TYR A 39 -3.59 -1.86 -4.07
N ILE A 40 -2.69 -0.88 -3.99
CA ILE A 40 -2.88 0.31 -3.16
C ILE A 40 -2.84 1.56 -4.03
N ARG A 41 -3.70 2.54 -3.72
CA ARG A 41 -3.75 3.80 -4.46
C ARG A 41 -3.37 4.99 -3.60
N SER A 42 -2.46 5.83 -4.11
CA SER A 42 -2.16 7.12 -3.49
C SER A 42 -3.12 8.19 -3.97
N ALA A 43 -4.05 8.61 -3.12
CA ALA A 43 -4.98 9.71 -3.41
C ALA A 43 -4.26 11.03 -3.77
N TYR A 44 -3.02 11.22 -3.30
CA TYR A 44 -2.21 12.40 -3.59
C TYR A 44 -0.94 12.08 -4.39
N GLY A 45 -0.85 10.86 -4.95
CA GLY A 45 0.26 10.44 -5.79
C GLY A 45 1.66 10.82 -5.23
N PRO A 46 2.53 11.43 -6.05
CA PRO A 46 3.86 11.90 -5.67
C PRO A 46 3.91 12.95 -4.55
N GLU A 47 2.80 13.56 -4.17
CA GLU A 47 2.75 14.56 -3.10
C GLU A 47 2.67 13.93 -1.71
N ALA A 48 2.16 12.70 -1.63
CA ALA A 48 2.03 11.96 -0.39
C ALA A 48 3.41 11.61 0.21
N LYS A 49 3.61 11.90 1.50
CA LYS A 49 4.87 11.61 2.19
C LYS A 49 5.19 10.12 2.23
N TRP A 50 4.18 9.26 2.39
CA TRP A 50 4.36 7.80 2.38
C TRP A 50 4.81 7.34 0.98
N TYR A 51 4.17 7.84 -0.08
CA TYR A 51 4.48 7.49 -1.46
C TYR A 51 5.94 7.80 -1.77
N ARG A 52 6.40 9.01 -1.42
CA ARG A 52 7.81 9.37 -1.57
C ARG A 52 8.78 8.51 -0.76
N ARG A 53 8.36 7.90 0.35
CA ARG A 53 9.24 7.02 1.15
C ARG A 53 9.35 5.65 0.51
N VAL A 54 8.22 5.05 0.13
CA VAL A 54 8.21 3.74 -0.54
C VAL A 54 8.91 3.81 -1.91
N GLN A 55 8.80 4.93 -2.64
CA GLN A 55 9.58 5.15 -3.86
C GLN A 55 11.10 5.20 -3.64
N ARG A 56 11.56 5.47 -2.41
CA ARG A 56 13.00 5.55 -2.08
C ARG A 56 13.56 4.24 -1.56
N THR A 57 12.77 3.49 -0.81
CA THR A 57 13.22 2.24 -0.17
C THR A 57 12.77 1.00 -0.92
N GLY A 58 11.61 1.07 -1.59
CA GLY A 58 10.89 -0.10 -2.08
C GLY A 58 10.13 -0.84 -0.97
N ASP A 59 10.16 -0.34 0.27
CA ASP A 59 9.71 -1.08 1.45
C ASP A 59 8.53 -0.42 2.16
N ALA A 60 7.61 -1.27 2.64
CA ALA A 60 6.59 -0.90 3.59
C ALA A 60 6.25 -2.08 4.52
N THR A 61 5.38 -1.84 5.49
CA THR A 61 4.81 -2.90 6.33
C THR A 61 3.32 -2.67 6.49
N PHE A 62 2.49 -3.64 6.12
CA PHE A 62 1.07 -3.59 6.44
C PHE A 62 0.86 -3.84 7.93
N VAL A 63 -0.06 -3.09 8.54
CA VAL A 63 -0.37 -3.16 9.97
C VAL A 63 -1.85 -3.48 10.17
N ASP A 64 -2.14 -4.60 10.85
CA ASP A 64 -3.49 -5.01 11.26
C ASP A 64 -3.50 -5.25 12.78
N GLY A 65 -3.84 -4.22 13.55
CA GLY A 65 -3.73 -4.28 15.01
C GLY A 65 -2.29 -4.59 15.48
N PRO A 66 -2.04 -5.71 16.20
CA PRO A 66 -0.69 -6.12 16.59
C PRO A 66 0.11 -6.76 15.45
N ASP A 67 -0.57 -7.21 14.39
CA ASP A 67 0.05 -7.96 13.30
C ASP A 67 0.75 -7.03 12.30
N ARG A 68 1.90 -7.49 11.80
CA ARG A 68 2.76 -6.74 10.89
C ARG A 68 3.24 -7.62 9.75
N TYR A 69 3.14 -7.11 8.54
CA TYR A 69 3.47 -7.84 7.31
C TYR A 69 4.44 -7.00 6.47
N PRO A 70 5.76 -7.23 6.57
CA PRO A 70 6.75 -6.57 5.72
C PRO A 70 6.52 -6.93 4.26
N VAL A 71 6.59 -5.93 3.38
CA VAL A 71 6.35 -6.08 1.94
C VAL A 71 7.28 -5.16 1.15
N THR A 72 7.52 -5.54 -0.10
CA THR A 72 8.05 -4.64 -1.11
C THR A 72 6.91 -3.97 -1.88
N ILE A 73 7.13 -2.74 -2.33
CA ILE A 73 6.20 -1.98 -3.15
C ILE A 73 6.89 -1.59 -4.44
N GLU A 74 6.20 -1.86 -5.56
CA GLU A 74 6.61 -1.50 -6.90
C GLU A 74 5.49 -0.71 -7.58
N ASN A 75 5.86 0.21 -8.47
CA ASN A 75 4.86 0.87 -9.31
C ASN A 75 4.37 -0.10 -10.37
N VAL A 76 3.08 -0.01 -10.68
CA VAL A 76 2.47 -0.68 -11.81
C VAL A 76 2.53 0.29 -12.98
N ASP A 77 3.37 0.00 -13.98
CA ASP A 77 3.48 0.81 -15.21
C ASP A 77 2.48 0.38 -16.29
N ASP A 78 1.73 -0.70 -16.05
CA ASP A 78 0.72 -1.22 -16.97
C ASP A 78 -0.55 -0.36 -16.96
N GLU A 79 -0.91 0.21 -18.11
CA GLU A 79 -2.04 1.15 -18.23
C GLU A 79 -3.40 0.46 -18.04
N GLU A 80 -3.53 -0.80 -18.47
CA GLU A 80 -4.76 -1.59 -18.32
C GLU A 80 -5.03 -1.85 -16.83
N THR A 81 -4.03 -2.37 -16.10
CA THR A 81 -4.13 -2.61 -14.66
C THR A 81 -4.45 -1.32 -13.89
N ASN A 82 -3.82 -0.20 -14.27
CA ASN A 82 -4.11 1.09 -13.62
C ASN A 82 -5.55 1.54 -13.86
N ALA A 83 -6.11 1.32 -15.05
CA ALA A 83 -7.49 1.65 -15.34
C ALA A 83 -8.47 0.77 -14.52
N GLU A 84 -8.22 -0.53 -14.44
CA GLU A 84 -9.04 -1.45 -13.62
C GLU A 84 -9.02 -1.09 -12.14
N VAL A 85 -7.85 -0.73 -11.61
CA VAL A 85 -7.68 -0.26 -10.23
C VAL A 85 -8.38 1.08 -9.98
N ASP A 86 -8.47 1.96 -10.98
CA ASP A 86 -9.15 3.25 -10.86
C ASP A 86 -10.68 3.14 -10.95
N GLU A 87 -11.20 2.13 -11.64
CA GLU A 87 -12.64 1.84 -11.77
C GLU A 87 -13.24 1.08 -10.58
N ALA A 88 -12.41 0.35 -9.81
CA ALA A 88 -12.79 -0.40 -8.61
C ALA A 88 -13.13 0.50 -7.40
#